data_AF-A0A1S2GWE6-F1
#
_entry.id   AF-A0A1S2GWE6-F1
#
_cell.length_a   1.000
_cell.length_b   1.000
_cell.length_c   1.000
_cell.angle_alpha   90.00
_cell.angle_beta   90.00
_cell.angle_gamma   90.00
#
_symmetry.space_group_name_H-M   'P 1'
#
loop_
_entity.id
_entity.type
_entity.pdbx_description
1 polymer ?
#
loop_
_entity_poly.entity_id
_entity_poly.type
_entity_poly.pdbx_seq_one_letter_code
_entity_poly.pdbx_strand_id
1 'polypeptide(L)'
;MNDGVLVTGLREYRAHRSEVLDPTRVRRRRVVSGAAAALAGTVLVVSQMLSGWTGAPALEAVVGLVASAAAVGCLVAVFCRTGRTASATRSAPLPGGWRRSERIGAQFSARPPELLPEDRDAVLARAAEVVAPAVVTVDRLRWIPAMWLAAWVGGIALGLASQSVVALLLPPVFALVQGGTTITAVVWLGRAELTRRRVVALPPIEPESPLRPRNPEPRGSKVVLPDE
;
A
#
# COMPACT_ATOMS: atom_id res chain seq x y z
N MET A 1 -1.72 -15.51 20.68
CA MET A 1 -0.63 -15.37 19.69
C MET A 1 -0.80 -14.01 19.02
N ASN A 2 0.15 -13.08 19.19
CA ASN A 2 0.12 -11.80 18.48
C ASN A 2 0.56 -12.05 17.04
N ASP A 3 -0.40 -12.17 16.13
CA ASP A 3 -0.10 -12.22 14.70
C ASP A 3 0.70 -10.96 14.33
N GLY A 4 1.90 -11.13 13.76
CA GLY A 4 2.75 -10.01 13.37
C GLY A 4 2.05 -9.06 12.40
N VAL A 5 2.50 -7.80 12.36
CA VAL A 5 1.90 -6.73 11.53
C VAL A 5 1.76 -7.13 10.06
N LEU A 6 2.76 -7.82 9.51
CA LEU A 6 2.73 -8.30 8.12
C LEU A 6 1.65 -9.35 7.88
N VAL A 7 1.50 -10.32 8.80
CA VAL A 7 0.50 -11.40 8.69
C VAL A 7 -0.90 -10.80 8.76
N THR A 8 -1.11 -9.88 9.71
CA THR A 8 -2.36 -9.13 9.84
C THR A 8 -2.65 -8.34 8.56
N GLY A 9 -1.69 -7.59 8.05
CA GLY A 9 -1.85 -6.83 6.80
C GLY A 9 -2.18 -7.70 5.59
N LEU A 10 -1.53 -8.85 5.44
CA LEU A 10 -1.84 -9.79 4.34
C LEU A 10 -3.24 -10.40 4.47
N ARG A 11 -3.69 -10.69 5.70
CA ARG A 11 -5.04 -11.19 5.97
C ARG A 11 -6.08 -10.14 5.58
N GLU A 12 -5.90 -8.90 6.04
CA GLU A 12 -6.78 -7.78 5.71
C GLU A 12 -6.81 -7.48 4.22
N TYR A 13 -5.67 -7.55 3.54
CA TYR A 13 -5.60 -7.41 2.09
C TYR A 13 -6.47 -8.47 1.40
N ARG A 14 -6.34 -9.75 1.79
CA ARG A 14 -7.11 -10.83 1.18
C ARG A 14 -8.61 -10.69 1.45
N ALA A 15 -8.99 -10.28 2.66
CA ALA A 15 -10.39 -10.08 3.05
C ALA A 15 -11.06 -8.97 2.22
N HIS A 16 -10.43 -7.81 2.09
CA HIS A 16 -11.02 -6.65 1.41
C HIS A 16 -10.77 -6.61 -0.10
N ARG A 17 -9.99 -7.55 -0.65
CA ARG A 17 -9.60 -7.55 -2.07
C ARG A 17 -10.80 -7.60 -3.00
N SER A 18 -11.77 -8.45 -2.74
CA SER A 18 -12.96 -8.62 -3.59
C SER A 18 -13.87 -7.39 -3.54
N GLU A 19 -13.94 -6.70 -2.41
CA GLU A 19 -14.77 -5.53 -2.18
C GLU A 19 -14.20 -4.28 -2.83
N VAL A 20 -12.87 -4.09 -2.77
CA VAL A 20 -12.19 -2.90 -3.26
C VAL A 20 -11.85 -3.00 -4.75
N LEU A 21 -11.52 -4.20 -5.25
CA LEU A 21 -11.12 -4.40 -6.64
C LEU A 21 -12.32 -4.71 -7.54
N ASP A 22 -12.29 -4.16 -8.74
CA ASP A 22 -13.27 -4.46 -9.78
C ASP A 22 -12.84 -5.74 -10.53
N PRO A 23 -13.62 -6.84 -10.47
CA PRO A 23 -13.26 -8.08 -11.13
C PRO A 23 -13.12 -7.92 -12.66
N THR A 24 -13.89 -7.02 -13.28
CA THR A 24 -13.82 -6.77 -14.72
C THR A 24 -12.50 -6.10 -15.09
N ARG A 25 -12.05 -5.11 -14.30
CA ARG A 25 -10.76 -4.43 -14.49
C ARG A 25 -9.58 -5.35 -14.20
N VAL A 26 -9.69 -6.22 -13.19
CA VAL A 26 -8.66 -7.24 -12.91
C VAL A 26 -8.55 -8.23 -14.08
N ARG A 27 -9.68 -8.67 -14.66
CA ARG A 27 -9.68 -9.52 -15.87
C ARG A 27 -9.07 -8.78 -17.06
N ARG A 28 -9.48 -7.53 -17.30
CA ARG A 28 -8.92 -6.69 -18.37
C ARG A 28 -7.41 -6.52 -18.22
N ARG A 29 -6.91 -6.28 -17.01
CA ARG A 29 -5.46 -6.20 -16.74
C ARG A 29 -4.76 -7.48 -17.18
N ARG A 30 -5.28 -8.67 -16.82
CA ARG A 30 -4.67 -9.95 -17.21
C ARG A 30 -4.60 -10.10 -18.73
N VAL A 31 -5.66 -9.71 -19.44
CA VAL A 31 -5.71 -9.75 -20.90
C VAL A 31 -4.69 -8.78 -21.50
N VAL A 32 -4.67 -7.53 -21.04
CA VAL A 32 -3.74 -6.49 -21.54
C VAL A 32 -2.29 -6.85 -21.25
N SER A 33 -1.97 -7.31 -20.04
CA SER A 33 -0.62 -7.75 -19.67
C SER A 33 -0.19 -9.00 -20.45
N GLY A 34 -1.11 -9.95 -20.65
CA GLY A 34 -0.84 -11.15 -21.44
C GLY A 34 -0.60 -10.82 -22.91
N ALA A 35 -1.41 -9.93 -23.49
CA ALA A 35 -1.22 -9.46 -24.86
C ALA A 35 0.11 -8.70 -25.03
N ALA A 36 0.46 -7.83 -24.09
CA ALA A 36 1.74 -7.13 -24.12
C ALA A 36 2.93 -8.09 -24.01
N ALA A 37 2.86 -9.09 -23.12
CA ALA A 37 3.88 -10.12 -23.02
C ALA A 37 3.99 -10.94 -24.32
N ALA A 38 2.86 -11.36 -24.91
CA ALA A 38 2.85 -12.10 -26.17
C ALA A 38 3.49 -11.28 -27.31
N LEU A 39 3.09 -10.02 -27.47
CA LEU A 39 3.66 -9.12 -28.47
C LEU A 39 5.17 -8.93 -28.28
N ALA A 40 5.62 -8.66 -27.05
CA ALA A 40 7.04 -8.54 -26.74
C ALA A 40 7.80 -9.84 -27.05
N GLY A 41 7.24 -10.98 -26.67
CA GLY A 41 7.80 -12.30 -26.98
C GLY A 41 7.92 -12.56 -28.48
N THR A 42 6.86 -12.25 -29.26
CA THR A 42 6.89 -12.37 -30.72
C THR A 42 7.99 -11.51 -31.32
N VAL A 43 8.10 -10.23 -30.92
CA VAL A 43 9.16 -9.33 -31.41
C VAL A 43 10.55 -9.87 -31.07
N LEU A 44 10.75 -10.34 -29.83
CA LEU A 44 12.01 -10.89 -29.38
C LEU A 44 12.40 -12.17 -30.14
N VAL A 45 11.45 -13.08 -30.36
CA VAL A 45 11.68 -14.31 -31.12
C VAL A 45 12.00 -14.00 -32.58
N VAL A 46 11.21 -13.14 -33.23
CA VAL A 46 11.46 -12.74 -34.62
C VAL A 46 12.84 -12.07 -34.74
N SER A 47 13.16 -11.15 -33.82
CA SER A 47 14.48 -10.52 -33.77
C SER A 47 15.60 -11.54 -33.60
N GLN A 48 15.45 -12.50 -32.69
CA GLN A 48 16.42 -13.59 -32.50
C GLN A 48 16.57 -14.46 -33.75
N MET A 49 15.47 -14.77 -34.46
CA MET A 49 15.53 -15.55 -35.70
C MET A 49 16.24 -14.79 -36.83
N LEU A 50 16.10 -13.47 -36.88
CA LEU A 50 16.70 -12.64 -37.93
C LEU A 50 18.18 -12.33 -37.70
N SER A 51 18.61 -12.13 -36.45
CA SER A 51 20.00 -11.70 -36.16
C SER A 51 20.82 -12.67 -35.33
N GLY A 52 20.21 -13.67 -34.68
CA GLY A 52 20.92 -14.64 -33.84
C GLY A 52 21.63 -14.03 -32.63
N TRP A 53 21.26 -12.81 -32.23
CA TRP A 53 22.05 -11.94 -31.34
C TRP A 53 22.32 -12.51 -29.95
N THR A 54 21.49 -13.44 -29.45
CA THR A 54 21.68 -13.97 -28.10
C THR A 54 22.94 -14.83 -27.97
N GLY A 55 23.39 -15.51 -29.04
CA GLY A 55 24.52 -16.45 -29.00
C GLY A 55 24.36 -17.61 -28.01
N ALA A 56 23.20 -17.75 -27.38
CA ALA A 56 22.93 -18.69 -26.30
C ALA A 56 22.43 -20.04 -26.84
N PRO A 57 22.64 -21.15 -26.10
CA PRO A 57 22.01 -22.43 -26.39
C PRO A 57 20.48 -22.29 -26.51
N ALA A 58 19.86 -23.12 -27.35
CA ALA A 58 18.43 -22.97 -27.70
C ALA A 58 17.50 -22.90 -26.47
N LEU A 59 17.74 -23.74 -25.46
CA LEU A 59 16.93 -23.75 -24.23
C LEU A 59 17.09 -22.46 -23.42
N GLU A 60 18.32 -21.98 -23.25
CA GLU A 60 18.63 -20.75 -22.54
C GLU A 60 18.06 -19.53 -23.25
N ALA A 61 18.17 -19.49 -24.58
CA ALA A 61 17.53 -18.47 -25.40
C ALA A 61 16.01 -18.45 -25.18
N VAL A 62 15.34 -19.61 -25.24
CA VAL A 62 13.87 -19.69 -25.00
C VAL A 62 13.50 -19.18 -23.61
N VAL A 63 14.20 -19.63 -22.55
CA VAL A 63 13.96 -19.16 -21.18
C VAL A 63 14.18 -17.65 -21.08
N GLY A 64 15.27 -17.15 -21.66
CA GLY A 64 15.63 -15.75 -21.68
C GLY A 64 14.57 -14.86 -22.33
N LEU A 65 14.08 -15.25 -23.51
CA LEU A 65 13.06 -14.52 -24.24
C LEU A 65 11.70 -14.55 -23.53
N VAL A 66 11.29 -15.72 -23.02
CA VAL A 66 10.02 -15.86 -22.28
C VAL A 66 10.04 -15.05 -20.99
N ALA A 67 11.13 -15.10 -20.22
CA ALA A 67 11.27 -14.33 -18.98
C ALA A 67 11.29 -12.82 -19.26
N SER A 68 11.98 -12.38 -20.32
CA SER A 68 11.99 -10.98 -20.75
C SER A 68 10.60 -10.49 -21.17
N ALA A 69 9.87 -11.31 -21.93
CA ALA A 69 8.49 -11.03 -22.31
C ALA A 69 7.55 -10.96 -21.09
N ALA A 70 7.72 -11.86 -20.12
CA ALA A 70 6.97 -11.85 -18.86
C ALA A 70 7.26 -10.59 -18.03
N ALA A 71 8.51 -10.09 -18.03
CA ALA A 71 8.85 -8.82 -17.39
C ALA A 71 8.04 -7.65 -17.99
N VAL A 72 7.94 -7.57 -19.33
CA VAL A 72 7.11 -6.57 -20.01
C VAL A 72 5.64 -6.69 -19.61
N GLY A 73 5.09 -7.90 -19.58
CA GLY A 73 3.71 -8.13 -19.12
C GLY A 73 3.48 -7.65 -17.67
N CYS A 74 4.41 -7.94 -16.77
CA CYS A 74 4.36 -7.49 -15.38
C CYS A 74 4.45 -5.97 -15.27
N LEU A 75 5.31 -5.32 -16.06
CA LEU A 75 5.42 -3.87 -16.13
C LEU A 75 4.07 -3.24 -16.56
N VAL A 76 3.46 -3.75 -17.63
CA VAL A 76 2.15 -3.28 -18.11
C VAL A 76 1.06 -3.48 -17.06
N ALA A 77 1.10 -4.58 -16.30
CA ALA A 77 0.15 -4.84 -15.23
C ALA A 77 0.18 -3.75 -14.13
N VAL A 78 1.33 -3.12 -13.86
CA VAL A 78 1.47 -2.01 -12.90
C VAL A 78 0.71 -0.76 -13.35
N PHE A 79 0.55 -0.53 -14.66
CA PHE A 79 -0.15 0.66 -15.18
C PHE A 79 -1.66 0.46 -15.33
N CYS A 80 -2.14 -0.77 -15.22
CA CYS A 80 -3.57 -1.08 -15.32
C CYS A 80 -4.30 -0.79 -14.00
N ARG A 81 -5.30 0.08 -14.04
CA ARG A 81 -6.15 0.38 -12.88
C ARG A 81 -7.04 -0.81 -12.52
N THR A 82 -7.12 -1.17 -11.24
CA THR A 82 -7.94 -2.28 -10.73
C THR A 82 -8.94 -1.93 -9.63
N GLY A 83 -8.82 -0.75 -9.00
CA GLY A 83 -9.79 -0.29 -8.00
C GLY A 83 -11.15 0.03 -8.60
N ARG A 84 -12.23 -0.20 -7.84
CA ARG A 84 -13.60 0.21 -8.19
C ARG A 84 -13.77 1.73 -8.18
N THR A 85 -13.25 2.39 -7.15
CA THR A 85 -13.30 3.84 -6.99
C THR A 85 -12.13 4.52 -7.68
N ALA A 86 -12.35 5.70 -8.27
CA ALA A 86 -11.26 6.58 -8.67
C ALA A 86 -10.57 7.08 -7.38
N SER A 87 -9.28 6.81 -7.22
CA SER A 87 -8.46 6.93 -6.00
C SER A 87 -8.36 8.31 -5.31
N ALA A 88 -9.35 9.18 -5.38
CA ALA A 88 -9.34 10.46 -4.69
C ALA A 88 -10.50 10.55 -3.70
N THR A 89 -10.48 9.74 -2.63
CA THR A 89 -11.02 10.27 -1.37
C THR A 89 -10.01 11.33 -0.95
N ARG A 90 -10.24 12.58 -1.37
CA ARG A 90 -9.46 13.74 -0.94
C ARG A 90 -9.50 13.68 0.58
N SER A 91 -8.37 13.38 1.23
CA SER A 91 -8.32 13.42 2.70
C SER A 91 -8.74 14.82 3.09
N ALA A 92 -9.96 14.94 3.62
CA ALA A 92 -10.42 16.22 4.13
C ALA A 92 -9.48 16.58 5.29
N PRO A 93 -8.99 17.82 5.36
CA PRO A 93 -8.23 18.24 6.53
C PRO A 93 -9.07 17.99 7.78
N LEU A 94 -8.55 17.21 8.72
CA LEU A 94 -9.23 16.94 9.98
C LEU A 94 -9.43 18.28 10.71
N PRO A 95 -10.65 18.58 11.21
CA PRO A 95 -10.87 19.75 12.03
C PRO A 95 -10.01 19.65 13.30
N GLY A 96 -9.26 20.71 13.64
CA GLY A 96 -8.35 20.74 14.80
C GLY A 96 -6.86 20.98 14.49
N GLY A 97 -6.52 21.28 13.22
CA GLY A 97 -5.18 21.74 12.84
C GLY A 97 -4.11 20.64 12.76
N TRP A 98 -2.87 21.06 12.48
CA TRP A 98 -1.75 20.15 12.22
C TRP A 98 -1.37 19.29 13.43
N ARG A 99 -1.40 19.86 14.64
CA ARG A 99 -1.05 19.15 15.89
C ARG A 99 -1.98 17.97 16.17
N ARG A 100 -3.29 18.15 15.96
CA ARG A 100 -4.26 17.06 16.11
C ARG A 100 -4.03 15.97 15.07
N SER A 101 -3.73 16.36 13.84
CA SER A 101 -3.42 15.42 12.75
C SER A 101 -2.17 14.59 13.03
N GLU A 102 -1.10 15.22 13.56
CA GLU A 102 0.11 14.51 13.99
C GLU A 102 -0.17 13.55 15.15
N ARG A 103 -0.95 13.97 16.14
CA ARG A 103 -1.33 13.13 17.28
C ARG A 103 -2.16 11.91 16.84
N ILE A 104 -3.12 12.10 15.94
CA ILE A 104 -3.87 10.99 15.32
C ILE A 104 -2.92 10.09 14.50
N GLY A 105 -2.00 10.66 13.73
CA GLY A 105 -1.01 9.91 12.97
C GLY A 105 -0.09 9.06 13.84
N ALA A 106 0.32 9.57 15.00
CA ALA A 106 1.17 8.87 15.97
C ALA A 106 0.53 7.57 16.50
N GLN A 107 -0.81 7.48 16.48
CA GLN A 107 -1.55 6.28 16.89
C GLN A 107 -1.31 5.07 15.96
N PHE A 108 -0.76 5.28 14.77
CA PHE A 108 -0.39 4.23 13.80
C PHE A 108 1.10 3.86 13.86
N SER A 109 1.88 4.44 14.79
CA SER A 109 3.28 4.08 14.99
C SER A 109 3.43 2.71 15.65
N ALA A 110 4.66 2.17 15.65
CA ALA A 110 4.95 0.90 16.32
C ALA A 110 4.77 0.95 17.84
N ARG A 111 4.90 2.14 18.45
CA ARG A 111 4.72 2.40 19.88
C ARG A 111 3.77 3.60 20.02
N PRO A 112 2.46 3.36 19.92
CA PRO A 112 1.47 4.43 19.94
C PRO A 112 1.47 5.15 21.29
N PRO A 113 1.31 6.48 21.33
CA PRO A 113 1.08 7.20 22.58
C PRO A 113 -0.32 6.90 23.14
N GLU A 114 -0.57 7.30 24.39
CA GLU A 114 -1.89 7.22 25.01
C GLU A 114 -2.95 7.89 24.13
N LEU A 115 -4.08 7.22 23.94
CA LEU A 115 -5.16 7.71 23.11
C LEU A 115 -6.05 8.64 23.92
N LEU A 116 -6.18 9.89 23.48
CA LEU A 116 -7.17 10.79 24.04
C LEU A 116 -8.59 10.36 23.63
N PRO A 117 -9.56 10.38 24.55
CA PRO A 117 -10.96 10.03 24.27
C PRO A 117 -11.54 10.78 23.04
N GLU A 118 -11.24 12.07 22.92
CA GLU A 118 -11.68 12.97 21.84
C GLU A 118 -11.20 12.58 20.43
N ASP A 119 -10.15 11.76 20.32
CA ASP A 119 -9.56 11.35 19.04
C ASP A 119 -9.98 9.94 18.63
N ARG A 120 -10.76 9.21 19.45
CA ARG A 120 -11.18 7.83 19.20
C ARG A 120 -11.81 7.65 17.83
N ASP A 121 -12.85 8.42 17.54
CA ASP A 121 -13.63 8.30 16.30
C ASP A 121 -12.81 8.72 15.09
N ALA A 122 -11.98 9.75 15.24
CA ALA A 122 -11.09 10.22 14.18
C ALA A 122 -10.03 9.16 13.82
N VAL A 123 -9.49 8.46 14.81
CA VAL A 123 -8.54 7.35 14.58
C VAL A 123 -9.23 6.16 13.91
N LEU A 124 -10.46 5.81 14.32
CA LEU A 124 -11.23 4.74 13.68
C LEU A 124 -11.60 5.06 12.23
N ALA A 125 -12.07 6.29 11.98
CA ALA A 125 -12.36 6.78 10.64
C ALA A 125 -11.10 6.73 9.76
N ARG A 126 -9.97 7.22 10.29
CA ARG A 126 -8.69 7.19 9.56
C ARG A 126 -8.21 5.77 9.27
N ALA A 127 -8.40 4.83 10.20
CA ALA A 127 -8.04 3.43 9.98
C ALA A 127 -8.86 2.81 8.85
N ALA A 128 -10.16 3.11 8.77
CA ALA A 128 -11.04 2.64 7.70
C ALA A 128 -10.70 3.26 6.33
N GLU A 129 -10.39 4.56 6.29
CA GLU A 129 -10.03 5.29 5.07
C GLU A 129 -8.78 4.72 4.37
N VAL A 130 -7.82 4.18 5.13
CA VAL A 130 -6.54 3.68 4.59
C VAL A 130 -6.70 2.32 3.90
N VAL A 131 -7.74 1.54 4.21
CA VAL A 131 -7.89 0.16 3.72
C VAL A 131 -7.95 0.11 2.19
N ALA A 132 -8.90 0.81 1.58
CA ALA A 132 -9.09 0.80 0.13
C ALA A 132 -7.84 1.25 -0.67
N PRO A 133 -7.22 2.42 -0.39
CA PRO A 133 -6.02 2.84 -1.13
C PRO A 133 -4.83 1.90 -0.88
N ALA A 134 -4.67 1.34 0.32
CA ALA A 134 -3.62 0.36 0.59
C ALA A 134 -3.82 -0.92 -0.22
N VAL A 135 -5.05 -1.47 -0.28
CA VAL A 135 -5.37 -2.68 -1.07
C VAL A 135 -5.11 -2.47 -2.56
N VAL A 136 -5.53 -1.33 -3.12
CA VAL A 136 -5.26 -0.98 -4.52
C VAL A 136 -3.75 -0.85 -4.78
N THR A 137 -3.04 -0.21 -3.86
CA THR A 137 -1.58 -0.04 -3.95
C THR A 137 -0.86 -1.39 -3.93
N VAL A 138 -1.21 -2.29 -3.02
CA VAL A 138 -0.64 -3.64 -2.95
C VAL A 138 -0.94 -4.43 -4.22
N ASP A 139 -2.19 -4.43 -4.71
CA ASP A 139 -2.54 -5.18 -5.93
C ASP A 139 -1.84 -4.65 -7.19
N ARG A 140 -1.54 -3.34 -7.23
CA ARG A 140 -0.82 -2.69 -8.33
C ARG A 140 0.68 -2.99 -8.26
N LEU A 141 1.30 -2.76 -7.10
CA LEU A 141 2.77 -2.77 -6.95
C LEU A 141 3.36 -4.17 -6.79
N ARG A 142 2.57 -5.20 -6.43
CA ARG A 142 3.05 -6.58 -6.33
C ARG A 142 3.64 -7.15 -7.63
N TRP A 143 3.33 -6.55 -8.78
CA TRP A 143 3.88 -6.96 -10.08
C TRP A 143 5.30 -6.42 -10.33
N ILE A 144 5.73 -5.40 -9.60
CA ILE A 144 7.08 -4.83 -9.72
C ILE A 144 8.18 -5.84 -9.33
N PRO A 145 8.14 -6.49 -8.14
CA PRO A 145 9.16 -7.49 -7.83
C PRO A 145 9.11 -8.68 -8.79
N ALA A 146 7.92 -9.07 -9.28
CA ALA A 146 7.78 -10.12 -10.28
C ALA A 146 8.41 -9.74 -11.63
N MET A 147 8.23 -8.49 -12.07
CA MET A 147 8.88 -7.93 -13.26
C MET A 147 10.40 -8.00 -13.15
N TRP A 148 10.96 -7.51 -12.03
CA TRP A 148 12.42 -7.53 -11.83
C TRP A 148 12.98 -8.93 -11.72
N LEU A 149 12.27 -9.85 -11.06
CA LEU A 149 12.65 -11.25 -11.00
C LEU A 149 12.66 -11.91 -12.38
N ALA A 150 11.65 -11.65 -13.20
CA ALA A 150 11.58 -12.14 -14.57
C ALA A 150 12.70 -11.55 -15.45
N ALA A 151 12.97 -10.25 -15.32
CA ALA A 151 14.08 -9.60 -16.02
C ALA A 151 15.44 -10.18 -15.59
N TRP A 152 15.60 -10.51 -14.30
CA TRP A 152 16.82 -11.11 -13.77
C TRP A 152 17.06 -12.51 -14.34
N VAL A 153 16.02 -13.36 -14.32
CA VAL A 153 16.05 -14.71 -14.91
C VAL A 153 16.36 -14.61 -16.41
N GLY A 154 15.73 -13.66 -17.11
CA GLY A 154 16.00 -13.37 -18.51
C GLY A 154 17.46 -13.01 -18.77
N GLY A 155 18.01 -12.09 -17.97
CA GLY A 155 19.42 -11.69 -18.05
C GLY A 155 20.38 -12.84 -17.80
N ILE A 156 20.15 -13.68 -16.77
CA ILE A 156 20.98 -14.86 -16.50
C ILE A 156 20.99 -15.81 -17.70
N ALA A 157 19.81 -16.16 -18.21
CA ALA A 157 19.68 -17.10 -19.31
C ALA A 157 20.27 -16.58 -20.62
N LEU A 158 20.30 -15.26 -20.83
CA LEU A 158 20.94 -14.64 -21.99
C LEU A 158 22.43 -14.32 -21.77
N GLY A 159 23.04 -14.83 -20.71
CA GLY A 159 24.48 -14.68 -20.46
C GLY A 159 24.90 -13.31 -19.94
N LEU A 160 23.98 -12.47 -19.42
CA LEU A 160 24.33 -11.16 -18.87
C LEU A 160 25.37 -11.25 -17.74
N ALA A 161 25.39 -12.38 -17.03
CA ALA A 161 26.35 -12.67 -15.97
C ALA A 161 27.81 -12.70 -16.45
N SER A 162 28.06 -13.14 -17.68
CA SER A 162 29.42 -13.16 -18.25
C SER A 162 29.85 -11.80 -18.81
N GLN A 163 28.89 -10.92 -19.11
CA GLN A 163 29.17 -9.60 -19.70
C GLN A 163 29.35 -8.51 -18.64
N SER A 164 28.52 -8.50 -17.59
CA SER A 164 28.58 -7.47 -16.55
C SER A 164 27.89 -7.91 -15.27
N VAL A 165 28.68 -8.07 -14.21
CA VAL A 165 28.17 -8.33 -12.84
C VAL A 165 27.25 -7.19 -12.38
N VAL A 166 27.56 -5.94 -12.74
CA VAL A 166 26.73 -4.78 -12.38
C VAL A 166 25.34 -4.90 -13.02
N ALA A 167 25.28 -5.19 -14.33
CA ALA A 167 24.01 -5.39 -15.04
C ALA A 167 23.18 -6.55 -14.46
N LEU A 168 23.86 -7.62 -14.00
CA LEU A 168 23.23 -8.75 -13.36
C LEU A 168 22.65 -8.42 -11.96
N LEU A 169 23.30 -7.55 -11.20
CA LEU A 169 22.88 -7.20 -9.83
C LEU A 169 21.82 -6.08 -9.79
N LEU A 170 21.66 -5.32 -10.87
CA LEU A 170 20.66 -4.25 -10.97
C LEU A 170 19.21 -4.76 -10.73
N PRO A 171 18.73 -5.83 -11.39
CA PRO A 171 17.38 -6.34 -11.17
C PRO A 171 17.04 -6.72 -9.71
N PRO A 172 17.83 -7.52 -8.96
CA PRO A 172 17.50 -7.84 -7.58
C PRO A 172 17.57 -6.61 -6.66
N VAL A 173 18.49 -5.67 -6.88
CA VAL A 173 18.54 -4.40 -6.12
C VAL A 173 17.27 -3.59 -6.33
N PHE A 174 16.82 -3.42 -7.59
CA PHE A 174 15.58 -2.72 -7.86
C PHE A 174 14.33 -3.48 -7.38
N ALA A 175 14.34 -4.82 -7.43
CA ALA A 175 13.28 -5.64 -6.86
C ALA A 175 13.10 -5.35 -5.36
N LEU A 176 14.22 -5.24 -4.62
CA LEU A 176 14.20 -4.92 -3.19
C LEU A 176 13.75 -3.48 -2.93
N VAL A 177 14.36 -2.51 -3.60
CA VAL A 177 14.06 -1.07 -3.41
C VAL A 177 12.60 -0.77 -3.76
N GLN A 178 12.13 -1.23 -4.92
CA GLN A 178 10.77 -0.96 -5.36
C GLN A 178 9.75 -1.89 -4.69
N GLY A 179 10.13 -3.14 -4.37
CA GLY A 179 9.29 -4.07 -3.60
C GLY A 179 8.98 -3.61 -2.18
N GLY A 180 9.88 -2.80 -1.59
CA GLY A 180 9.67 -2.15 -0.30
C GLY A 180 8.39 -1.33 -0.20
N THR A 181 7.91 -0.75 -1.31
CA THR A 181 6.63 -0.03 -1.34
C THR A 181 5.42 -0.94 -1.11
N THR A 182 5.44 -2.16 -1.65
CA THR A 182 4.38 -3.16 -1.45
C THR A 182 4.40 -3.64 0.00
N ILE A 183 5.58 -3.93 0.55
CA ILE A 183 5.75 -4.32 1.95
C ILE A 183 5.24 -3.20 2.86
N THR A 184 5.61 -1.95 2.59
CA THR A 184 5.17 -0.78 3.35
C THR A 184 3.65 -0.65 3.34
N ALA A 185 2.99 -0.79 2.18
CA ALA A 185 1.53 -0.75 2.10
C ALA A 185 0.86 -1.89 2.90
N VAL A 186 1.41 -3.10 2.87
CA VAL A 186 0.94 -4.23 3.70
C VAL A 186 1.13 -3.95 5.19
N VAL A 187 2.29 -3.42 5.59
CA VAL A 187 2.58 -3.03 6.98
C VAL A 187 1.63 -1.95 7.46
N TRP A 188 1.36 -0.94 6.62
CA TRP A 188 0.40 0.12 6.93
C TRP A 188 -1.01 -0.43 7.14
N LEU A 189 -1.44 -1.37 6.29
CA LEU A 189 -2.73 -2.03 6.45
C LEU A 189 -2.80 -2.84 7.76
N GLY A 190 -1.74 -3.57 8.09
CA GLY A 190 -1.64 -4.29 9.36
C GLY A 190 -1.66 -3.37 10.57
N ARG A 191 -0.97 -2.22 10.51
CA ARG A 191 -0.99 -1.20 11.56
C ARG A 191 -2.38 -0.58 11.72
N ALA A 192 -3.05 -0.26 10.62
CA ALA A 192 -4.40 0.29 10.66
C ALA A 192 -5.37 -0.66 11.37
N GLU A 193 -5.32 -1.96 11.06
CA GLU A 193 -6.16 -2.95 11.72
C GLU A 193 -5.81 -3.16 13.19
N LEU A 194 -4.52 -3.24 13.54
CA LEU A 194 -4.11 -3.35 14.95
C LEU A 194 -4.51 -2.12 15.77
N THR A 195 -4.40 -0.93 15.18
CA THR A 195 -4.89 0.31 15.78
C THR A 195 -6.41 0.28 15.94
N ARG A 196 -7.16 -0.14 14.92
CA ARG A 196 -8.63 -0.29 15.01
C ARG A 196 -9.01 -1.21 16.16
N ARG A 197 -8.40 -2.40 16.26
CA ARG A 197 -8.65 -3.37 17.35
C ARG A 197 -8.33 -2.78 18.72
N ARG A 198 -7.18 -2.11 18.86
CA ARG A 198 -6.79 -1.43 20.10
C ARG A 198 -7.82 -0.38 20.52
N VAL A 199 -8.24 0.47 19.59
CA VAL A 199 -9.13 1.59 19.85
C VAL A 199 -10.57 1.11 20.14
N VAL A 200 -11.01 0.04 19.49
CA VAL A 200 -12.31 -0.60 19.79
C VAL A 200 -12.30 -1.25 21.16
N ALA A 201 -11.18 -1.87 21.58
CA ALA A 201 -11.06 -2.51 22.88
C ALA A 201 -11.03 -1.55 24.07
N LEU A 202 -10.81 -0.24 23.84
CA LEU A 202 -10.90 0.75 24.90
C LEU A 202 -12.35 0.91 25.37
N PRO A 203 -12.59 1.06 26.69
CA PRO A 203 -13.94 1.20 27.24
C PRO A 203 -14.69 2.35 26.53
N PRO A 204 -16.01 2.22 26.31
CA PRO A 204 -16.85 3.32 25.85
C PRO A 204 -16.65 4.55 26.72
N ILE A 205 -16.53 5.72 26.10
CA ILE A 205 -16.37 6.98 26.81
C ILE A 205 -17.77 7.34 27.33
N GLU A 206 -17.92 7.46 28.64
CA GLU A 206 -19.07 8.16 29.20
C GLU A 206 -18.97 9.62 28.74
N PRO A 207 -19.99 10.17 28.06
CA PRO A 207 -19.95 11.56 27.66
C PRO A 207 -19.71 12.42 28.91
N GLU A 208 -18.71 13.29 28.83
CA GLU A 208 -18.40 14.22 29.91
C GLU A 208 -19.70 14.94 30.28
N SER A 209 -20.14 14.80 31.55
CA SER A 209 -21.35 15.48 32.01
C SER A 209 -21.25 16.94 31.59
N PRO A 210 -22.27 17.51 30.93
CA PRO A 210 -22.19 18.85 30.39
C PRO A 210 -21.67 19.77 31.49
N LEU A 211 -20.51 20.38 31.25
CA LEU A 211 -19.92 21.35 32.16
C LEU A 211 -21.04 22.30 32.58
N ARG A 212 -21.29 22.41 33.89
CA ARG A 212 -22.28 23.35 34.42
C ARG A 212 -22.10 24.67 33.69
N PRO A 213 -23.16 25.26 33.10
CA PRO A 213 -23.04 26.49 32.34
C PRO A 213 -22.27 27.49 33.19
N ARG A 214 -21.11 27.92 32.68
CA ARG A 214 -20.31 28.96 33.30
C ARG A 214 -21.22 30.16 33.43
N ASN A 215 -21.41 30.62 34.67
CA ASN A 215 -22.37 31.67 35.02
C ASN A 215 -22.35 32.80 33.97
N PRO A 216 -23.43 33.01 33.20
CA PRO A 216 -23.46 34.00 32.12
C PRO A 216 -23.37 35.44 32.64
N GLU A 217 -23.46 35.64 33.95
CA GLU A 217 -23.37 36.95 34.59
C GLU A 217 -22.05 37.11 35.37
N PRO A 218 -21.06 37.84 34.82
CA PRO A 218 -19.86 38.24 35.57
C PRO A 218 -20.11 39.46 36.49
N ARG A 219 -21.36 39.82 36.79
CA ARG A 219 -21.74 41.08 37.45
C ARG A 219 -22.31 40.94 38.87
N GLY A 220 -22.01 39.85 39.56
CA GLY A 220 -22.27 39.71 40.99
C GLY A 220 -21.02 40.06 41.80
N SER A 221 -20.89 41.30 42.24
CA SER A 221 -19.92 41.69 43.27
C SER A 221 -20.10 40.81 44.49
N LYS A 222 -19.10 39.99 44.82
CA LYS A 222 -19.05 39.21 46.07
C LYS A 222 -18.58 40.08 47.24
N VAL A 223 -19.18 41.25 47.40
CA VAL A 223 -18.97 42.11 48.57
C VAL A 223 -20.32 42.27 49.23
N VAL A 224 -20.57 41.45 50.25
CA VAL A 224 -21.59 41.74 51.26
C VAL A 224 -20.98 42.81 52.15
N LEU A 225 -21.51 44.04 52.07
CA LEU A 225 -21.21 45.08 53.05
C LEU A 225 -21.97 44.73 54.35
N PRO A 226 -21.31 44.75 55.52
CA PRO A 226 -21.99 44.74 56.80
C PRO A 226 -22.79 46.05 56.95
N ASP A 227 -24.00 45.95 57.47
CA ASP A 227 -24.83 47.12 57.80
C ASP A 227 -24.15 47.92 58.92
N GLU A 228 -23.70 49.15 58.59
CA GLU A 228 -23.52 50.28 59.52
C GLU A 228 -24.10 51.56 58.90
#